data_AF-A9WNS8-F1
#
_entry.id   AF-A9WNS8-F1
#
_cell.length_a   1.000
_cell.length_b   1.000
_cell.length_c   1.000
_cell.angle_alpha   90.00
_cell.angle_beta   90.00
_cell.angle_gamma   90.00
#
_symmetry.space_group_name_H-M   'P 1'
#
loop_
_entity.id
_entity.type
_entity.pdbx_description
1 polymer ?
#
loop_
_entity_poly.entity_id
_entity_poly.type
_entity_poly.pdbx_seq_one_letter_code
_entity_poly.pdbx_strand_id
1 'polypeptide(L)'
;MALLIASPDEPVVDATELGAASHLGTVPASQLALDPDVEALAAFVSQHSWALSTVDALCRSSSLRAAAARLGLHHSTVQHRVAELHEALAVDPLNPAGIFRLNCARIALRLS
;
A
#
# COMPACT_ATOMS: atom_id res chain seq x y z
N MET A 1 12.32 -19.10 2.36
CA MET A 1 12.82 -18.27 1.25
C MET A 1 12.46 -16.84 1.62
N ALA A 2 13.42 -15.98 1.95
CA ALA A 2 13.15 -14.61 2.38
C ALA A 2 13.05 -13.72 1.14
N LEU A 3 11.89 -13.12 0.89
CA LEU A 3 11.72 -12.08 -0.13
C LEU A 3 11.87 -10.72 0.54
N LEU A 4 12.68 -9.84 -0.03
CA LEU A 4 12.85 -8.47 0.45
C LEU A 4 11.60 -7.64 0.10
N ILE A 5 10.61 -7.67 0.98
CA ILE A 5 9.45 -6.76 0.96
C ILE A 5 9.62 -5.72 2.07
N ALA A 6 10.80 -5.11 2.11
CA ALA A 6 11.20 -4.23 3.19
C ALA A 6 10.37 -2.92 3.22
N SER A 7 9.92 -2.53 4.40
CA SER A 7 9.68 -1.12 4.76
C SER A 7 10.68 -0.69 5.84
N PRO A 8 10.86 0.62 6.11
CA PRO A 8 11.68 1.08 7.23
C PRO A 8 11.28 0.46 8.58
N ASP A 9 10.00 0.12 8.74
CA ASP A 9 9.45 -0.47 9.97
C ASP A 9 9.46 -2.01 9.95
N GLU A 10 9.66 -2.63 8.78
CA GLU A 10 9.62 -4.09 8.63
C GLU A 10 10.55 -4.52 7.47
N PRO A 11 11.87 -4.61 7.74
CA PRO A 11 12.88 -4.78 6.69
C PRO A 11 12.91 -6.18 6.07
N VAL A 12 12.22 -7.15 6.69
CA VAL A 12 12.06 -8.51 6.20
C VAL A 12 10.64 -8.94 6.53
N VAL A 13 9.83 -9.23 5.51
CA VAL A 13 8.51 -9.85 5.69
C VAL A 13 8.69 -11.33 5.39
N ASP A 14 8.26 -12.20 6.32
CA ASP A 14 8.25 -13.63 6.03
C ASP A 14 7.30 -13.89 4.86
N ALA A 15 7.80 -14.55 3.82
CA ALA A 15 7.00 -14.87 2.65
C ALA A 15 5.74 -15.68 3.01
N THR A 16 5.75 -16.44 4.12
CA THR A 16 4.58 -17.18 4.59
C THR A 16 3.47 -16.28 5.12
N GLU A 17 3.78 -15.07 5.58
CA GLU A 17 2.79 -14.09 6.07
C GLU A 17 2.06 -13.37 4.93
N LEU A 18 2.62 -13.38 3.72
CA LEU A 18 2.02 -12.79 2.54
C LEU A 18 1.00 -13.71 1.85
N GLY A 19 1.06 -15.01 2.15
CA GLY A 19 0.25 -16.02 1.48
C GLY A 19 0.33 -15.90 -0.05
N ALA A 20 -0.82 -15.86 -0.72
CA ALA A 20 -0.89 -15.78 -2.18
C ALA A 20 -0.19 -14.53 -2.77
N ALA A 21 -0.04 -13.45 -2.01
CA ALA A 21 0.63 -12.24 -2.49
C ALA A 21 2.13 -12.44 -2.72
N SER A 22 2.75 -13.49 -2.15
CA SER A 22 4.16 -13.82 -2.43
C SER A 22 4.42 -14.13 -3.90
N HIS A 23 3.41 -14.57 -4.65
CA HIS A 23 3.52 -14.89 -6.07
C HIS A 23 3.74 -13.65 -6.95
N LEU A 24 3.45 -12.44 -6.45
CA LEU A 24 3.79 -11.20 -7.15
C LEU A 24 5.30 -11.10 -7.42
N GLY A 25 6.14 -11.68 -6.54
CA GLY A 25 7.60 -11.74 -6.73
C GLY A 25 8.08 -12.60 -7.90
N THR A 26 7.19 -13.37 -8.54
CA THR A 26 7.50 -14.13 -9.76
C THR A 26 7.19 -13.37 -11.05
N VAL A 27 6.47 -12.24 -10.94
CA VAL A 27 6.15 -11.38 -12.08
C VAL A 27 7.35 -10.46 -12.34
N PRO A 28 7.78 -10.28 -13.61
CA PRO A 28 8.86 -9.35 -13.93
C PRO A 28 8.55 -7.93 -13.42
N ALA A 29 9.54 -7.28 -12.81
CA ALA A 29 9.46 -5.92 -12.29
C ALA A 29 8.91 -4.91 -13.33
N SER A 30 9.37 -5.01 -14.58
CA SER A 30 8.89 -4.18 -15.69
C SER A 30 7.41 -4.39 -16.02
N GLN A 31 6.86 -5.57 -15.76
CA GLN A 31 5.44 -5.85 -15.96
C GLN A 31 4.61 -5.36 -14.77
N LEU A 32 5.13 -5.47 -13.53
CA LEU A 32 4.49 -4.89 -12.35
C LEU A 32 4.39 -3.36 -12.46
N ALA A 33 5.44 -2.70 -12.96
CA ALA A 33 5.47 -1.25 -13.14
C ALA A 33 4.44 -0.73 -14.16
N LEU A 34 3.94 -1.59 -15.06
CA LEU A 34 2.92 -1.24 -16.06
C LEU A 34 1.49 -1.47 -15.54
N ASP A 35 1.32 -2.03 -14.35
CA ASP A 35 -0.01 -2.17 -13.75
C ASP A 35 -0.55 -0.78 -13.37
N PRO A 36 -1.79 -0.42 -13.77
CA PRO A 36 -2.35 0.91 -13.53
C PRO A 36 -2.39 1.32 -12.04
N ASP A 37 -2.61 0.37 -11.13
CA ASP A 37 -2.65 0.68 -9.70
C ASP A 37 -1.25 0.94 -9.15
N VAL A 38 -0.25 0.22 -9.67
CA VAL A 38 1.16 0.40 -9.31
C VAL A 38 1.67 1.73 -9.85
N GLU A 39 1.38 2.06 -11.11
CA GLU A 39 1.77 3.32 -11.73
C GLU A 39 1.16 4.52 -11.01
N ALA A 40 -0.16 4.49 -10.74
CA ALA A 40 -0.85 5.55 -10.02
C ALA A 40 -0.31 5.73 -8.60
N LEU A 41 -0.05 4.62 -7.89
CA LEU A 41 0.53 4.67 -6.54
C LEU A 41 1.97 5.18 -6.56
N ALA A 42 2.79 4.79 -7.54
CA ALA A 42 4.16 5.27 -7.70
C ALA A 42 4.19 6.79 -7.92
N ALA A 43 3.35 7.28 -8.85
CA ALA A 43 3.21 8.70 -9.12
C ALA A 43 2.78 9.48 -7.87
N PHE A 44 1.81 8.95 -7.11
CA PHE A 44 1.32 9.59 -5.90
C PHE A 44 2.37 9.62 -4.77
N VAL A 45 3.08 8.51 -4.55
CA VAL A 45 4.15 8.40 -3.54
C VAL A 45 5.32 9.34 -3.86
N SER A 46 5.62 9.56 -5.14
CA SER A 46 6.67 10.51 -5.55
C SER A 46 6.37 11.97 -5.14
N GLN A 47 5.08 12.31 -5.00
CA GLN A 47 4.61 13.65 -4.65
C GLN A 47 4.29 13.81 -3.15
N HIS A 48 4.05 12.70 -2.45
CA HIS A 48 3.57 12.69 -1.08
C HIS A 48 4.38 11.71 -0.22
N SER A 49 5.34 12.24 0.56
CA SER A 49 6.20 11.44 1.45
C SER A 49 5.43 10.60 2.47
N TRP A 50 4.19 10.98 2.80
CA TRP A 50 3.33 10.27 3.72
C TRP A 50 2.51 9.14 3.09
N ALA A 51 2.39 9.09 1.76
CA ALA A 51 1.46 8.23 1.04
C ALA A 51 1.63 6.75 1.42
N LEU A 52 2.86 6.25 1.33
CA LEU A 52 3.13 4.84 1.56
C LEU A 52 2.82 4.41 3.00
N SER A 53 3.11 5.28 3.98
CA SER A 53 2.78 5.02 5.40
C SER A 53 1.28 4.99 5.63
N THR A 54 0.51 5.90 5.01
CA THR A 54 -0.95 5.92 5.11
C THR A 54 -1.55 4.67 4.47
N VAL A 55 -1.12 4.33 3.25
CA VAL A 55 -1.57 3.12 2.54
C VAL A 55 -1.29 1.86 3.36
N ASP A 56 -0.08 1.74 3.91
CA ASP A 56 0.29 0.62 4.77
C ASP A 56 -0.61 0.53 6.03
N ALA A 57 -0.89 1.66 6.67
CA ALA A 57 -1.77 1.71 7.82
C ALA A 57 -3.23 1.34 7.48
N LEU A 58 -3.73 1.74 6.31
CA LEU A 58 -5.06 1.37 5.83
C LEU A 58 -5.16 -0.13 5.57
N CYS A 59 -4.19 -0.73 4.88
CA CYS A 59 -4.18 -2.17 4.60
C CYS A 59 -4.07 -3.04 5.86
N ARG A 60 -3.56 -2.49 6.97
CA ARG A 60 -3.36 -3.17 8.26
C ARG A 60 -4.43 -2.87 9.30
N SER A 61 -5.44 -2.08 8.95
CA SER A 61 -6.47 -1.60 9.87
C SER A 61 -7.86 -1.93 9.38
N SER A 62 -8.77 -2.23 10.30
CA SER A 62 -10.19 -2.42 9.99
C SER A 62 -11.00 -1.11 9.94
N SER A 63 -10.37 0.03 10.23
CA SER A 63 -11.02 1.35 10.22
C SER A 63 -10.02 2.49 10.12
N LEU A 64 -10.49 3.65 9.67
CA LEU A 64 -9.71 4.90 9.66
C LEU A 64 -9.23 5.33 11.04
N ARG A 65 -10.01 5.04 12.10
CA ARG A 65 -9.61 5.34 13.48
C ARG A 65 -8.43 4.48 13.91
N ALA A 66 -8.44 3.20 13.58
CA ALA A 66 -7.32 2.30 13.85
C ALA A 66 -6.07 2.68 13.04
N ALA A 67 -6.24 3.05 11.77
CA ALA A 67 -5.14 3.54 10.94
C ALA A 67 -4.52 4.83 11.52
N ALA A 68 -5.35 5.78 11.98
CA ALA A 68 -4.90 6.99 12.65
C ALA A 68 -4.13 6.70 13.95
N ALA A 69 -4.63 5.78 14.77
CA ALA A 69 -3.93 5.33 15.97
C ALA A 69 -2.57 4.70 15.64
N ARG A 70 -2.49 3.88 14.57
CA ARG A 70 -1.24 3.24 14.12
C ARG A 70 -0.20 4.27 13.63
N LEU A 71 -0.65 5.34 12.99
CA LEU A 71 0.22 6.41 12.49
C LEU A 71 0.57 7.45 13.56
N GLY A 72 -0.05 7.40 14.74
CA GLY A 72 0.06 8.47 15.75
C GLY A 72 -0.53 9.80 15.27
N LEU A 73 -1.50 9.76 14.36
CA LEU A 73 -2.12 10.94 13.76
C LEU A 73 -3.54 11.15 14.25
N HIS A 74 -4.02 12.39 14.15
CA HIS A 74 -5.44 12.66 14.33
C HIS A 74 -6.26 12.03 13.20
N HIS A 75 -7.46 11.55 13.56
CA HIS A 75 -8.38 10.93 12.61
C HIS A 75 -8.70 11.84 11.41
N SER A 76 -8.86 13.15 11.62
CA SER A 76 -9.10 14.13 10.55
C SER A 76 -7.94 14.23 9.55
N THR A 77 -6.69 14.11 10.02
CA THR A 77 -5.51 14.09 9.14
C THR A 77 -5.51 12.86 8.25
N VAL A 78 -5.80 11.68 8.82
CA VAL A 78 -5.89 10.44 8.03
C VAL A 78 -7.06 10.48 7.06
N GLN A 79 -8.21 11.01 7.49
CA GLN A 79 -9.37 11.19 6.62
C GLN A 79 -9.05 12.08 5.42
N HIS A 80 -8.34 13.19 5.61
CA HIS A 80 -7.92 14.07 4.53
C HIS A 80 -6.97 13.36 3.55
N ARG A 81 -5.94 12.67 4.07
CA ARG A 81 -5.00 11.88 3.26
C ARG A 81 -5.70 10.79 2.45
N VAL A 82 -6.72 10.15 3.02
CA VAL A 82 -7.51 9.12 2.34
C VAL A 82 -8.36 9.73 1.22
N ALA A 83 -8.89 10.93 1.42
CA ALA A 83 -9.59 11.64 0.35
C ALA A 83 -8.64 11.97 -0.81
N GLU A 84 -7.43 12.47 -0.54
CA GLU A 84 -6.43 12.72 -1.57
C GLU A 84 -6.02 11.44 -2.33
N LEU A 85 -5.85 10.32 -1.61
CA LEU A 85 -5.60 9.01 -2.23
C LEU A 85 -6.78 8.56 -3.11
N HIS A 86 -8.01 8.74 -2.65
CA HIS A 86 -9.20 8.34 -3.40
C HIS A 86 -9.37 9.15 -4.70
N GLU A 87 -9.04 10.43 -4.70
CA GLU A 87 -9.08 11.26 -5.91
C GLU A 87 -7.95 10.90 -6.89
N ALA A 88 -6.79 10.51 -6.39
CA ALA A 88 -5.62 10.22 -7.22
C ALA A 88 -5.60 8.78 -7.78
N LEU A 89 -6.22 7.82 -7.08
CA LEU A 89 -6.16 6.41 -7.42
C LEU A 89 -7.47 5.92 -8.02
N ALA A 90 -7.40 5.00 -8.98
CA ALA A 90 -8.56 4.31 -9.54
C ALA A 90 -9.14 3.23 -8.60
N VAL A 91 -8.65 3.16 -7.35
CA VAL A 91 -9.11 2.25 -6.30
C VAL A 91 -9.75 3.05 -5.17
N ASP A 92 -10.87 2.57 -4.66
CA ASP A 92 -11.50 3.14 -3.47
C ASP A 92 -10.83 2.58 -2.19
N PRO A 93 -10.06 3.39 -1.45
CA PRO A 93 -9.32 2.93 -0.28
C PRO A 93 -10.19 2.71 0.97
N LEU A 94 -11.52 2.83 0.85
CA LEU A 94 -12.46 2.66 1.96
C LEU A 94 -13.26 1.36 1.88
N ASN A 95 -13.26 0.67 0.73
CA ASN A 95 -13.97 -0.60 0.59
C ASN A 95 -13.00 -1.80 0.55
N PRO A 96 -13.47 -3.02 0.88
CA PRO A 96 -12.59 -4.19 0.97
C PRO A 96 -11.85 -4.54 -0.33
N ALA A 97 -12.50 -4.36 -1.48
CA ALA A 97 -11.90 -4.69 -2.78
C ALA A 97 -10.80 -3.70 -3.17
N GLY A 98 -11.02 -2.40 -2.91
CA GLY A 98 -10.01 -1.38 -3.15
C GLY A 98 -8.84 -1.47 -2.17
N ILE A 99 -9.10 -1.79 -0.89
CA ILE A 99 -8.03 -2.11 0.07
C ILE A 99 -7.18 -3.31 -0.40
N PHE A 100 -7.81 -4.35 -0.94
CA PHE A 100 -7.08 -5.51 -1.49
C PHE A 100 -6.20 -5.09 -2.67
N ARG A 101 -6.75 -4.41 -3.67
CA ARG A 101 -5.99 -3.92 -4.84
C ARG A 101 -4.86 -2.99 -4.42
N LEU A 102 -5.12 -2.09 -3.48
CA LEU A 102 -4.13 -1.18 -2.93
C LEU A 102 -2.99 -1.91 -2.20
N ASN A 103 -3.30 -2.99 -1.47
CA ASN A 103 -2.28 -3.83 -0.84
C ASN A 103 -1.42 -4.55 -1.89
N CYS A 104 -2.04 -5.09 -2.94
CA CYS A 104 -1.31 -5.67 -4.07
C CYS A 104 -0.40 -4.64 -4.74
N ALA A 105 -0.91 -3.44 -5.04
CA ALA A 105 -0.13 -2.36 -5.65
C ALA A 105 1.05 -1.92 -4.76
N ARG A 106 0.84 -1.80 -3.44
CA ARG A 106 1.91 -1.49 -2.46
C ARG A 106 3.02 -2.54 -2.47
N ILE A 107 2.67 -3.82 -2.57
CA ILE A 107 3.65 -4.92 -2.63
C ILE A 107 4.36 -4.89 -3.98
N ALA A 108 3.62 -4.80 -5.08
CA ALA A 108 4.16 -4.75 -6.43
C ALA A 108 5.11 -3.56 -6.64
N LEU A 109 4.78 -2.37 -6.11
CA LEU A 109 5.64 -1.19 -6.14
C LEU A 109 7.01 -1.40 -5.46
N ARG A 110 7.10 -2.31 -4.47
CA ARG A 110 8.38 -2.65 -3.83
C ARG A 110 9.20 -3.65 -4.65
N LEU A 111 8.54 -4.39 -5.54
CA LEU A 111 9.13 -5.42 -6.38
C LEU A 111 9.43 -4.94 -7.80
N SER A 112 8.89 -3.77 -8.19
CA SER A 112 9.12 -3.09 -9.47
C SER A 112 10.42 -2.29 -9.49
#